data_AF-A0A853EJH1-F1
#
_entry.id   AF-A0A853EJH1-F1
#
_cell.length_a   1.000
_cell.length_b   1.000
_cell.length_c   1.000
_cell.angle_alpha   90.00
_cell.angle_beta   90.00
_cell.angle_gamma   90.00
#
_symmetry.space_group_name_H-M   'P 1'
#
loop_
_entity.id
_entity.type
_entity.pdbx_description
1 polymer ?
#
loop_
_entity_poly.entity_id
_entity_poly.type
_entity_poly.pdbx_seq_one_letter_code
_entity_poly.pdbx_strand_id
1 'polypeptide(L)'
;MTTSVSTLGRRAVAAAGIAAVGLLGLSPVAAAEDANYGNIKENASGSLIIHKHIEGDGTVGTTDNQGAKEGSTPVQGVQFTAYPIQELDLKKSTDWPKVTELAAQDAIPDSACADPAAPTLAGYTFGAGMTSPETDEQGSATISNMPVKAYLVCETKAPGDIVQKAKPFVVTIPHPNATSGEWIYDVHAFPKNVRVSILG
;
A
#
# COMPACT_ATOMS: atom_id res chain seq x y z
N MET A 1 32.70 55.84 -38.27
CA MET A 1 33.53 54.97 -39.12
C MET A 1 34.54 54.30 -38.20
N THR A 2 34.37 53.00 -38.03
CA THR A 2 35.05 52.12 -37.07
C THR A 2 36.51 51.92 -37.46
N THR A 3 37.43 51.87 -36.50
CA THR A 3 38.66 51.04 -36.53
C THR A 3 39.38 51.14 -35.18
N SER A 4 39.20 50.12 -34.33
CA SER A 4 40.05 49.90 -33.15
C SER A 4 41.08 48.82 -33.47
N VAL A 5 42.25 49.05 -32.88
CA VAL A 5 43.59 48.54 -33.21
C VAL A 5 43.77 47.05 -32.91
N SER A 6 44.43 46.32 -33.81
CA SER A 6 45.00 44.98 -33.56
C SER A 6 46.47 45.09 -33.17
N THR A 7 46.91 44.60 -32.02
CA THR A 7 48.29 44.07 -31.88
C THR A 7 48.51 43.18 -30.65
N LEU A 8 48.98 41.96 -30.95
CA LEU A 8 50.01 41.15 -30.28
C LEU A 8 49.85 40.72 -28.80
N GLY A 9 49.77 39.39 -28.63
CA GLY A 9 50.96 38.65 -28.17
C GLY A 9 50.84 37.88 -26.85
N ARG A 10 50.90 36.54 -26.94
CA ARG A 10 52.06 35.72 -26.48
C ARG A 10 51.74 34.23 -26.61
N ARG A 11 52.67 33.51 -27.23
CA ARG A 11 52.74 32.04 -27.26
C ARG A 11 53.44 31.51 -25.99
N ALA A 12 53.28 30.20 -25.79
CA ALA A 12 54.13 29.24 -25.06
C ALA A 12 53.69 28.91 -23.62
N VAL A 13 53.75 27.68 -23.10
CA VAL A 13 54.06 26.33 -23.59
C VAL A 13 53.50 25.36 -22.51
N ALA A 14 53.24 24.12 -22.93
CA ALA A 14 52.78 22.93 -22.21
C ALA A 14 53.26 22.69 -20.76
N ALA A 15 52.40 22.04 -19.98
CA ALA A 15 52.80 21.02 -19.00
C ALA A 15 51.66 20.00 -18.81
N ALA A 16 52.02 18.71 -18.92
CA ALA A 16 51.14 17.56 -18.79
C ALA A 16 50.73 17.31 -17.33
N GLY A 17 49.52 16.79 -17.12
CA GLY A 17 49.04 16.26 -15.83
C GLY A 17 47.91 15.27 -16.07
N ILE A 18 48.18 13.99 -15.82
CA ILE A 18 47.25 12.87 -15.95
C ILE A 18 46.26 12.90 -14.78
N ALA A 19 44.96 12.72 -15.03
CA ALA A 19 44.04 12.03 -14.13
C ALA A 19 42.78 11.61 -14.90
N ALA A 20 42.71 10.35 -15.31
CA ALA A 20 41.43 9.72 -15.61
C ALA A 20 40.71 9.49 -14.27
N VAL A 21 39.58 10.18 -14.06
CA VAL A 21 38.62 9.83 -13.01
C VAL A 21 37.28 9.62 -13.69
N GLY A 22 36.90 8.35 -13.82
CA GLY A 22 35.56 7.96 -14.22
C GLY A 22 34.55 8.48 -13.20
N LEU A 23 33.71 9.40 -13.63
CA LEU A 23 32.49 9.74 -12.90
C LEU A 23 31.39 8.80 -13.39
N LEU A 24 31.23 7.75 -12.59
CA LEU A 24 30.10 6.84 -12.59
C LEU A 24 28.79 7.61 -12.72
N GLY A 25 27.86 7.05 -13.49
CA GLY A 25 26.53 7.58 -13.67
C GLY A 25 25.84 7.81 -12.33
N LEU A 26 25.65 9.09 -12.01
CA LEU A 26 24.66 9.51 -11.03
C LEU A 26 23.33 9.57 -11.79
N SER A 27 22.68 8.42 -11.92
CA SER A 27 21.23 8.44 -12.13
C SER A 27 20.62 9.23 -10.97
N PRO A 28 19.73 10.19 -11.22
CA PRO A 28 18.99 10.81 -10.13
C PRO A 28 18.28 9.70 -9.38
N VAL A 29 18.66 9.50 -8.13
CA VAL A 29 17.86 8.73 -7.19
C VAL A 29 16.57 9.55 -7.10
N ALA A 30 15.48 9.04 -7.68
CA ALA A 30 14.16 9.58 -7.44
C ALA A 30 13.96 9.47 -5.93
N ALA A 31 14.18 10.58 -5.21
CA ALA A 31 13.65 10.72 -3.88
C ALA A 31 12.15 10.53 -4.06
N ALA A 32 11.59 9.50 -3.42
CA ALA A 32 10.15 9.39 -3.29
C ALA A 32 9.69 10.74 -2.71
N GLU A 33 8.88 11.48 -3.47
CA GLU A 33 8.31 12.70 -2.95
C GLU A 33 7.52 12.33 -1.70
N ASP A 34 7.83 13.01 -0.60
CA ASP A 34 7.12 12.89 0.67
C ASP A 34 5.64 13.04 0.36
N ALA A 35 4.85 11.97 0.54
CA ALA A 35 3.43 11.99 0.24
C ALA A 35 2.83 13.17 1.00
N ASN A 36 2.27 14.15 0.30
CA ASN A 36 1.78 15.38 0.92
C ASN A 36 0.55 15.05 1.79
N TYR A 37 0.76 14.63 3.03
CA TYR A 37 -0.28 14.15 3.96
C TYR A 37 -1.37 15.20 4.25
N GLY A 38 -1.11 16.48 3.96
CA GLY A 38 -1.96 17.61 4.29
C GLY A 38 -3.19 17.85 3.39
N ASN A 39 -3.37 17.11 2.29
CA ASN A 39 -4.53 17.28 1.38
C ASN A 39 -5.60 16.18 1.51
N ILE A 40 -5.56 15.36 2.57
CA ILE A 40 -6.64 14.41 2.89
C ILE A 40 -7.94 15.18 3.18
N LYS A 41 -9.03 14.76 2.54
CA LYS A 41 -10.39 15.27 2.79
C LYS A 41 -10.94 14.58 4.03
N GLU A 42 -10.68 15.16 5.19
CA GLU A 42 -10.91 14.54 6.51
C GLU A 42 -12.33 14.05 6.78
N ASN A 43 -13.35 14.73 6.24
CA ASN A 43 -14.76 14.40 6.43
C ASN A 43 -15.34 13.59 5.26
N ALA A 44 -14.50 13.18 4.30
CA ALA A 44 -14.92 12.27 3.26
C ALA A 44 -15.14 10.87 3.84
N SER A 45 -15.93 10.10 3.11
CA SER A 45 -16.04 8.66 3.29
C SER A 45 -15.51 7.98 2.03
N GLY A 46 -14.87 6.83 2.21
CA GLY A 46 -14.43 5.98 1.12
C GLY A 46 -15.06 4.60 1.20
N SER A 47 -14.44 3.67 0.48
CA SER A 47 -14.80 2.26 0.49
C SER A 47 -13.56 1.37 0.44
N LEU A 48 -13.71 0.15 0.95
CA LEU A 48 -12.74 -0.92 0.78
C LEU A 48 -13.37 -2.00 -0.10
N ILE A 49 -12.80 -2.22 -1.29
CA ILE A 49 -13.19 -3.25 -2.24
C ILE A 49 -12.19 -4.40 -2.10
N ILE A 50 -12.67 -5.54 -1.61
CA ILE A 50 -11.84 -6.70 -1.29
C ILE A 50 -12.03 -7.75 -2.37
N HIS A 51 -10.91 -8.24 -2.91
CA HIS A 51 -10.85 -9.25 -3.97
C HIS A 51 -10.24 -10.53 -3.44
N LYS A 52 -11.07 -11.45 -2.94
CA LYS A 52 -10.65 -12.71 -2.35
C LYS A 52 -10.54 -13.81 -3.40
N HIS A 53 -9.32 -14.23 -3.66
CA HIS A 53 -8.98 -15.26 -4.64
C HIS A 53 -8.09 -16.34 -4.03
N ILE A 54 -8.06 -17.54 -4.61
CA ILE A 54 -7.04 -18.54 -4.30
C ILE A 54 -5.71 -18.06 -4.88
N GLU A 55 -4.63 -18.16 -4.09
CA GLU A 55 -3.30 -17.74 -4.53
C GLU A 55 -2.88 -18.53 -5.78
N GLY A 56 -2.67 -17.84 -6.90
CA GLY A 56 -2.21 -18.39 -8.18
C GLY A 56 -0.95 -17.68 -8.68
N ASP A 57 -0.50 -17.98 -9.90
CA ASP A 57 0.65 -17.35 -10.57
C ASP A 57 0.33 -15.98 -11.21
N GLY A 58 -0.88 -15.45 -10.97
CA GLY A 58 -1.33 -14.14 -11.45
C GLY A 58 -0.64 -12.97 -10.76
N THR A 59 -0.59 -11.83 -11.44
CA THR A 59 -0.10 -10.56 -10.88
C THR A 59 -1.09 -10.02 -9.86
N VAL A 60 -0.64 -9.74 -8.63
CA VAL A 60 -1.45 -9.13 -7.57
C VAL A 60 -1.89 -7.72 -7.99
N GLY A 61 -3.18 -7.40 -7.87
CA GLY A 61 -3.70 -6.05 -8.15
C GLY A 61 -3.20 -5.01 -7.15
N THR A 62 -3.28 -3.74 -7.52
CA THR A 62 -2.84 -2.59 -6.70
C THR A 62 -4.02 -1.88 -6.05
N THR A 63 -3.74 -1.05 -5.05
CA THR A 63 -4.74 -0.32 -4.26
C THR A 63 -5.56 0.70 -5.04
N ASP A 64 -5.07 1.15 -6.20
CA ASP A 64 -5.76 2.02 -7.17
C ASP A 64 -6.44 1.25 -8.31
N ASN A 65 -6.53 -0.09 -8.18
CA ASN A 65 -7.10 -0.99 -9.19
C ASN A 65 -6.37 -0.99 -10.55
N GLN A 66 -5.18 -0.38 -10.63
CA GLN A 66 -4.41 -0.34 -11.88
C GLN A 66 -3.71 -1.67 -12.11
N GLY A 67 -3.99 -2.32 -13.25
CA GLY A 67 -3.38 -3.60 -13.60
C GLY A 67 -3.96 -4.82 -12.88
N ALA A 68 -5.16 -4.69 -12.28
CA ALA A 68 -5.86 -5.80 -11.66
C ALA A 68 -6.07 -6.96 -12.66
N LYS A 69 -5.40 -8.08 -12.40
CA LYS A 69 -5.88 -9.39 -12.79
C LYS A 69 -6.09 -10.16 -11.51
N GLU A 70 -7.35 -10.45 -11.25
CA GLU A 70 -7.80 -11.31 -10.16
C GLU A 70 -6.93 -12.57 -10.06
N GLY A 71 -6.73 -13.08 -8.83
CA GLY A 71 -6.11 -14.40 -8.65
C GLY A 71 -6.85 -15.45 -9.48
N SER A 72 -6.22 -16.59 -9.77
CA SER A 72 -6.74 -17.53 -10.79
C SER A 72 -8.15 -18.06 -10.53
N THR A 73 -8.65 -18.00 -9.28
CA THR A 73 -9.99 -18.48 -8.91
C THR A 73 -10.62 -17.63 -7.81
N PRO A 74 -11.80 -17.02 -8.05
CA PRO A 74 -12.53 -16.27 -7.04
C PRO A 74 -13.06 -17.18 -5.94
N VAL A 75 -13.23 -16.60 -4.76
CA VAL A 75 -13.74 -17.33 -3.60
C VAL A 75 -14.98 -16.63 -3.05
N GLN A 76 -16.12 -17.28 -3.20
CA GLN A 76 -17.42 -16.81 -2.72
C GLN A 76 -17.66 -17.14 -1.24
N GLY A 77 -18.53 -16.37 -0.58
CA GLY A 77 -19.06 -16.71 0.75
C GLY A 77 -18.19 -16.26 1.93
N VAL A 78 -17.13 -15.48 1.68
CA VAL A 78 -16.20 -14.99 2.71
C VAL A 78 -16.65 -13.61 3.20
N GLN A 79 -16.64 -13.37 4.51
CA GLN A 79 -16.88 -12.03 5.07
C GLN A 79 -15.61 -11.49 5.71
N PHE A 80 -15.35 -10.21 5.47
CA PHE A 80 -14.31 -9.45 6.11
C PHE A 80 -14.90 -8.43 7.06
N THR A 81 -14.18 -8.13 8.14
CA THR A 81 -14.52 -7.01 9.01
C THR A 81 -13.32 -6.09 9.15
N ALA A 82 -13.54 -4.79 8.90
CA ALA A 82 -12.55 -3.74 9.06
C ALA A 82 -12.74 -3.03 10.40
N TYR A 83 -11.71 -3.07 11.24
CA TYR A 83 -11.71 -2.49 12.59
C TYR A 83 -10.87 -1.23 12.62
N PRO A 84 -11.46 -0.05 12.91
CA PRO A 84 -10.69 1.19 12.99
C PRO A 84 -9.64 1.13 14.09
N ILE A 85 -8.40 1.46 13.76
CA ILE A 85 -7.29 1.55 14.72
C ILE A 85 -7.37 2.92 15.41
N GLN A 86 -7.52 2.95 16.73
CA GLN A 86 -7.80 4.21 17.44
C GLN A 86 -6.57 5.10 17.62
N GLU A 87 -5.39 4.50 17.68
CA GLU A 87 -4.13 5.19 17.98
C GLU A 87 -3.46 5.81 16.74
N LEU A 88 -4.03 5.61 15.54
CA LEU A 88 -3.49 6.14 14.29
C LEU A 88 -4.42 7.21 13.73
N ASP A 89 -3.93 8.45 13.69
CA ASP A 89 -4.61 9.57 13.08
C ASP A 89 -3.96 9.93 11.74
N LEU A 90 -4.64 9.63 10.63
CA LEU A 90 -4.12 9.87 9.28
C LEU A 90 -3.84 11.36 8.98
N LYS A 91 -4.35 12.27 9.81
CA LYS A 91 -4.07 13.71 9.71
C LYS A 91 -2.71 14.09 10.26
N LYS A 92 -2.10 13.21 11.07
CA LYS A 92 -0.80 13.45 11.70
C LYS A 92 0.29 12.74 10.91
N SER A 93 1.14 13.52 10.25
CA SER A 93 2.34 12.99 9.57
C SER A 93 3.18 12.09 10.48
N THR A 94 3.19 12.35 11.80
CA THR A 94 3.91 11.56 12.80
C THR A 94 3.38 10.14 13.01
N ASP A 95 2.14 9.85 12.62
CA ASP A 95 1.55 8.51 12.75
C ASP A 95 1.77 7.66 11.49
N TRP A 96 2.07 8.28 10.34
CA TRP A 96 2.32 7.58 9.07
C TRP A 96 3.48 6.58 9.11
N PRO A 97 4.62 6.82 9.79
CA PRO A 97 5.64 5.80 9.97
C PRO A 97 5.11 4.50 10.59
N LYS A 98 4.20 4.60 11.57
CA LYS A 98 3.56 3.43 12.19
C LYS A 98 2.57 2.76 11.24
N VAL A 99 1.81 3.54 10.48
CA VAL A 99 0.94 3.00 9.41
C VAL A 99 1.76 2.19 8.42
N THR A 100 2.90 2.71 7.96
CA THR A 100 3.81 2.01 7.05
C THR A 100 4.36 0.72 7.65
N GLU A 101 4.73 0.74 8.94
CA GLU A 101 5.19 -0.46 9.65
C GLU A 101 4.11 -1.54 9.71
N LEU A 102 2.87 -1.17 10.05
CA LEU A 102 1.75 -2.10 10.14
C LEU A 102 1.24 -2.60 8.78
N ALA A 103 1.36 -1.77 7.74
CA ALA A 103 0.99 -2.14 6.37
C ALA A 103 2.07 -2.97 5.65
N ALA A 104 3.26 -3.10 6.25
CA ALA A 104 4.31 -3.94 5.70
C ALA A 104 3.85 -5.41 5.64
N GLN A 105 4.34 -6.11 4.62
CA GLN A 105 4.00 -7.51 4.43
C GLN A 105 4.38 -8.32 5.68
N ASP A 106 3.47 -9.18 6.15
CA ASP A 106 3.66 -10.07 7.30
C ASP A 106 3.87 -9.34 8.65
N ALA A 107 3.66 -8.02 8.73
CA ALA A 107 3.76 -7.25 9.97
C ALA A 107 2.66 -7.58 10.97
N ILE A 108 1.48 -7.99 10.48
CA ILE A 108 0.34 -8.36 11.32
C ILE A 108 0.35 -9.88 11.52
N PRO A 109 0.46 -10.37 12.76
CA PRO A 109 0.41 -11.80 13.03
C PRO A 109 -1.01 -12.34 12.88
N ASP A 110 -1.15 -13.62 12.47
CA ASP A 110 -2.45 -14.28 12.34
C ASP A 110 -3.28 -14.25 13.64
N SER A 111 -2.58 -14.26 14.79
CA SER A 111 -3.21 -14.15 16.11
C SER A 111 -4.02 -12.86 16.30
N ALA A 112 -3.76 -11.82 15.49
CA ALA A 112 -4.47 -10.56 15.61
C ALA A 112 -5.96 -10.66 15.31
N CYS A 113 -6.37 -11.66 14.53
CA CYS A 113 -7.75 -11.95 14.20
C CYS A 113 -8.16 -13.37 14.61
N ALA A 114 -7.48 -13.97 15.61
CA ALA A 114 -7.82 -15.31 16.10
C ALA A 114 -9.25 -15.38 16.67
N ASP A 115 -9.67 -14.31 17.37
CA ASP A 115 -11.07 -14.05 17.69
C ASP A 115 -11.62 -13.01 16.70
N PRO A 116 -12.45 -13.40 15.72
CA PRO A 116 -13.03 -12.47 14.77
C PRO A 116 -14.05 -11.50 15.39
N ALA A 117 -14.47 -11.68 16.64
CA ALA A 117 -15.31 -10.70 17.35
C ALA A 117 -14.48 -9.68 18.15
N ALA A 118 -13.22 -9.99 18.44
CA ALA A 118 -12.35 -9.20 19.31
C ALA A 118 -10.90 -9.23 18.79
N PRO A 119 -10.56 -8.44 17.76
CA PRO A 119 -9.19 -8.38 17.26
C PRO A 119 -8.22 -7.87 18.34
N THR A 120 -6.98 -8.37 18.30
CA THR A 120 -5.94 -7.99 19.26
C THR A 120 -4.64 -7.64 18.56
N LEU A 121 -4.03 -6.52 18.91
CA LEU A 121 -2.71 -6.16 18.42
C LEU A 121 -2.00 -5.36 19.50
N ALA A 122 -0.79 -5.77 19.86
CA ALA A 122 -0.07 -5.15 20.96
C ALA A 122 0.11 -3.64 20.73
N GLY A 123 -0.31 -2.84 21.70
CA GLY A 123 -0.23 -1.37 21.63
C GLY A 123 -1.35 -0.67 20.87
N TYR A 124 -2.35 -1.41 20.37
CA TYR A 124 -3.47 -0.85 19.61
C TYR A 124 -4.82 -1.30 20.16
N THR A 125 -5.81 -0.43 20.02
CA THR A 125 -7.22 -0.72 20.31
C THR A 125 -8.08 -0.46 19.08
N PHE A 126 -9.23 -1.13 19.06
CA PHE A 126 -10.08 -1.18 17.88
C PHE A 126 -11.47 -0.59 18.17
N GLY A 127 -11.96 0.20 17.21
CA GLY A 127 -13.35 0.64 17.20
C GLY A 127 -14.31 -0.47 16.79
N ALA A 128 -15.61 -0.13 16.75
CA ALA A 128 -16.63 -1.03 16.20
C ALA A 128 -16.27 -1.43 14.76
N GLY A 129 -16.28 -2.73 14.49
CA GLY A 129 -15.98 -3.28 13.18
C GLY A 129 -17.04 -2.94 12.15
N MET A 130 -16.60 -2.73 10.91
CA MET A 130 -17.45 -2.59 9.73
C MET A 130 -17.37 -3.89 8.92
N THR A 131 -18.44 -4.67 8.91
CA THR A 131 -18.47 -5.99 8.26
C THR A 131 -18.95 -5.87 6.81
N SER A 132 -18.27 -6.56 5.91
CA SER A 132 -18.64 -6.67 4.50
C SER A 132 -19.84 -7.61 4.30
N PRO A 133 -20.55 -7.53 3.17
CA PRO A 133 -21.30 -8.68 2.69
C PRO A 133 -20.36 -9.88 2.46
N GLU A 134 -20.95 -11.06 2.25
CA GLU A 134 -20.19 -12.19 1.72
C GLU A 134 -19.65 -11.87 0.33
N THR A 135 -18.44 -12.32 0.03
CA THR A 135 -17.86 -12.23 -1.31
C THR A 135 -18.77 -12.90 -2.32
N ASP A 136 -18.95 -12.25 -3.47
CA ASP A 136 -19.80 -12.74 -4.56
C ASP A 136 -19.10 -13.83 -5.41
N GLU A 137 -19.71 -14.20 -6.53
CA GLU A 137 -19.17 -15.19 -7.48
C GLU A 137 -17.85 -14.75 -8.13
N GLN A 138 -17.54 -13.45 -8.08
CA GLN A 138 -16.28 -12.86 -8.55
C GLN A 138 -15.28 -12.70 -7.39
N GLY A 139 -15.59 -13.21 -6.19
CA GLY A 139 -14.73 -13.10 -5.02
C GLY A 139 -14.66 -11.68 -4.46
N SER A 140 -15.62 -10.81 -4.82
CA SER A 140 -15.61 -9.39 -4.47
C SER A 140 -16.53 -9.09 -3.30
N ALA A 141 -16.09 -8.25 -2.37
CA ALA A 141 -16.91 -7.69 -1.31
C ALA A 141 -16.54 -6.24 -1.03
N THR A 142 -17.54 -5.37 -0.83
CA THR A 142 -17.31 -3.94 -0.57
C THR A 142 -17.82 -3.53 0.81
N ILE A 143 -16.96 -2.87 1.58
CA ILE A 143 -17.33 -2.13 2.78
C ILE A 143 -17.43 -0.65 2.39
N SER A 144 -18.65 -0.10 2.43
CA SER A 144 -18.92 1.28 2.00
C SER A 144 -18.99 2.26 3.17
N ASN A 145 -18.95 3.56 2.85
CA ASN A 145 -19.10 4.66 3.80
C ASN A 145 -18.08 4.63 4.95
N MET A 146 -16.85 4.21 4.65
CA MET A 146 -15.77 4.11 5.62
C MET A 146 -15.19 5.50 5.91
N PRO A 147 -15.19 5.96 7.18
CA PRO A 147 -14.52 7.20 7.56
C PRO A 147 -13.03 7.21 7.24
N VAL A 148 -12.42 8.40 7.21
CA VAL A 148 -10.97 8.54 7.04
C VAL A 148 -10.21 7.99 8.26
N LYS A 149 -9.68 6.77 8.17
CA LYS A 149 -8.94 6.06 9.24
C LYS A 149 -8.02 4.97 8.69
N ALA A 150 -7.11 4.48 9.54
CA ALA A 150 -6.46 3.18 9.38
C ALA A 150 -7.34 2.06 9.96
N TYR A 151 -7.34 0.90 9.30
CA TYR A 151 -8.17 -0.25 9.65
C TYR A 151 -7.34 -1.52 9.68
N LEU A 152 -7.51 -2.34 10.73
CA LEU A 152 -7.14 -3.75 10.70
C LEU A 152 -8.27 -4.53 10.04
N VAL A 153 -7.97 -5.29 9.00
CA VAL A 153 -8.95 -6.09 8.27
C VAL A 153 -8.75 -7.57 8.60
N CYS A 154 -9.81 -8.20 9.08
CA CYS A 154 -9.85 -9.61 9.45
C CYS A 154 -10.81 -10.37 8.53
N GLU A 155 -10.44 -11.60 8.14
CA GLU A 155 -11.39 -12.55 7.57
C GLU A 155 -12.21 -13.19 8.70
N THR A 156 -13.47 -12.79 8.81
CA THR A 156 -14.34 -13.11 9.97
C THR A 156 -15.29 -14.27 9.74
N LYS A 157 -15.57 -14.63 8.48
CA LYS A 157 -16.36 -15.80 8.10
C LYS A 157 -15.81 -16.38 6.81
N ALA A 158 -15.74 -17.70 6.74
CA ALA A 158 -15.49 -18.44 5.51
C ALA A 158 -16.32 -19.73 5.51
N PRO A 159 -16.72 -20.25 4.34
CA PRO A 159 -17.27 -21.60 4.21
C PRO A 159 -16.28 -22.66 4.73
N GLY A 160 -16.79 -23.76 5.30
CA GLY A 160 -15.97 -24.73 6.03
C GLY A 160 -14.98 -25.55 5.18
N ASP A 161 -15.18 -25.58 3.87
CA ASP A 161 -14.30 -26.18 2.87
C ASP A 161 -13.16 -25.23 2.42
N ILE A 162 -13.20 -23.97 2.85
CA ILE A 162 -12.15 -22.99 2.56
C ILE A 162 -11.01 -23.16 3.55
N VAL A 163 -9.97 -23.86 3.10
CA VAL A 163 -8.81 -24.20 3.93
C VAL A 163 -7.78 -23.06 4.03
N GLN A 164 -7.93 -21.98 3.24
CA GLN A 164 -6.93 -20.93 3.13
C GLN A 164 -7.51 -19.56 3.49
N LYS A 165 -7.42 -19.21 4.77
CA LYS A 165 -7.76 -17.89 5.26
C LYS A 165 -6.76 -16.84 4.77
N ALA A 166 -7.27 -15.63 4.54
CA ALA A 166 -6.43 -14.48 4.32
C ALA A 166 -5.65 -14.16 5.59
N LYS A 167 -4.40 -13.73 5.44
CA LYS A 167 -3.70 -13.11 6.56
C LYS A 167 -4.39 -11.79 6.94
N PRO A 168 -4.46 -11.46 8.24
CA PRO A 168 -4.82 -10.12 8.68
C PRO A 168 -3.93 -9.07 8.01
N PHE A 169 -4.48 -7.90 7.69
CA PHE A 169 -3.72 -6.82 7.07
C PHE A 169 -4.25 -5.45 7.48
N VAL A 170 -3.42 -4.43 7.35
CA VAL A 170 -3.82 -3.04 7.59
C VAL A 170 -4.03 -2.31 6.26
N VAL A 171 -5.10 -1.52 6.20
CA VAL A 171 -5.41 -0.63 5.08
C VAL A 171 -5.77 0.76 5.61
N THR A 172 -5.56 1.80 4.82
CA THR A 172 -6.00 3.15 5.12
C THR A 172 -7.06 3.59 4.13
N ILE A 173 -8.08 4.28 4.64
CA ILE A 173 -9.02 5.05 3.82
C ILE A 173 -8.77 6.53 4.14
N PRO A 174 -8.34 7.37 3.19
CA PRO A 174 -7.85 6.98 1.87
C PRO A 174 -6.48 6.29 1.93
N HIS A 175 -6.08 5.68 0.81
CA HIS A 175 -4.75 5.11 0.59
C HIS A 175 -3.90 6.04 -0.29
N PRO A 176 -2.60 6.22 -0.01
CA PRO A 176 -1.75 7.06 -0.84
C PRO A 176 -1.54 6.41 -2.22
N ASN A 177 -1.71 7.17 -3.30
CA ASN A 177 -1.31 6.73 -4.63
C ASN A 177 0.17 7.10 -4.85
N ALA A 178 1.04 6.09 -4.88
CA ALA A 178 2.48 6.30 -5.09
C ALA A 178 2.85 6.85 -6.48
N THR A 179 1.96 6.75 -7.47
CA THR A 179 2.20 7.20 -8.84
C THR A 179 1.73 8.65 -9.04
N SER A 180 0.52 8.99 -8.60
CA SER A 180 -0.06 10.32 -8.82
C SER A 180 0.17 11.28 -7.66
N GLY A 181 0.52 10.79 -6.47
CA GLY A 181 0.57 11.59 -5.23
C GLY A 181 -0.81 11.98 -4.69
N GLU A 182 -1.89 11.49 -5.30
CA GLU A 182 -3.27 11.72 -4.86
C GLU A 182 -3.75 10.67 -3.86
N TRP A 183 -4.89 10.93 -3.22
CA TRP A 183 -5.52 10.03 -2.26
C TRP A 183 -6.63 9.19 -2.90
N ILE A 184 -6.54 7.87 -2.73
CA ILE A 184 -7.53 6.90 -3.21
C ILE A 184 -8.53 6.65 -2.07
N TYR A 185 -9.80 7.01 -2.26
CA TYR A 185 -10.85 6.76 -1.26
C TYR A 185 -11.56 5.43 -1.47
N ASP A 186 -11.63 4.96 -2.72
CA ASP A 186 -12.15 3.64 -3.07
C ASP A 186 -10.95 2.70 -3.23
N VAL A 187 -10.56 2.09 -2.12
CA VAL A 187 -9.31 1.33 -2.01
C VAL A 187 -9.55 -0.12 -2.36
N HIS A 188 -8.74 -0.67 -3.25
CA HIS A 188 -8.78 -2.08 -3.61
C HIS A 188 -7.79 -2.88 -2.75
N ALA A 189 -8.22 -4.03 -2.22
CA ALA A 189 -7.37 -4.93 -1.47
C ALA A 189 -7.42 -6.35 -2.03
N PHE A 190 -6.26 -6.99 -2.14
CA PHE A 190 -6.08 -8.33 -2.68
C PHE A 190 -5.43 -9.22 -1.60
N PRO A 191 -6.17 -9.60 -0.55
CA PRO A 191 -5.60 -10.32 0.58
C PRO A 191 -5.00 -11.67 0.15
N LYS A 192 -3.75 -11.90 0.53
CA LYS A 192 -3.06 -13.16 0.25
C LYS A 192 -3.53 -14.27 1.19
N ASN A 193 -3.72 -15.45 0.62
CA ASN A 193 -4.01 -16.67 1.36
C ASN A 193 -2.71 -17.41 1.66
N VAL A 194 -2.62 -18.10 2.80
CA VAL A 194 -1.54 -19.07 3.01
C VAL A 194 -1.99 -20.42 2.45
N ARG A 195 -1.30 -20.94 1.43
CA ARG A 195 -1.49 -22.33 1.00
C ARG A 195 -1.03 -23.27 2.13
N VAL A 196 -1.96 -23.96 2.78
CA VAL A 196 -1.62 -25.13 3.59
C VAL A 196 -1.50 -26.32 2.63
N SER A 197 -0.27 -26.71 2.31
CA SER A 197 -0.01 -27.96 1.58
C SER A 197 -0.33 -29.14 2.50
N ILE A 198 -1.49 -29.77 2.30
CA ILE A 198 -1.78 -31.07 2.91
C ILE A 198 -1.05 -32.12 2.05
N LEU A 199 0.15 -32.53 2.46
CA LEU A 199 0.77 -33.73 1.90
C LEU A 199 -0.05 -34.93 2.39
N GLY A 200 -0.66 -35.64 1.44
CA GLY A 200 -1.28 -36.95 1.67
C GLY A 200 -0.26 -38.07 1.82
#